data_AF-A5DIW1-F1
#
_entry.id   AF-A5DIW1-F1
#
_cell.length_a   1.000
_cell.length_b   1.000
_cell.length_c   1.000
_cell.angle_alpha   90.00
_cell.angle_beta   90.00
_cell.angle_gamma   90.00
#
_symmetry.space_group_name_H-M   'P 1'
#
loop_
_entity.id
_entity.type
_entity.pdbx_description
1 polymer ?
#
loop_
_entity_poly.entity_id
_entity_poly.type
_entity_poly.pdbx_seq_one_letter_code
_entity_poly.pdbx_strand_id
1 'polypeptide(L)'
;MVAEDERVAEEEHSLEASSPCTVSEFQEQTKVSQKGPFDLSDDPDMFPEGGWAAYSVVLGSFFGFYGLLAFTNASGVLQNYIKDHILTGYDSSTIGWIFSINSFVGFGGTLVSGPIFDRIGAKIPIAVGIVFTMVGLMCMSVSTTIYQFILSYGIASGIGLALTFGPFVGSISHWFLRKRGQAIGIGYIGGAVGGLTLPVLFRSLLPKLGFGWSIRIAAFICLFALVVGFLLVRDRRHILHPGQTHSSIGDLTMQIIRSIDFTAFRQKIYTCLVLALLGNGFAFLVTQTYLPSYAVFHGYNESQAYLLLVVFNSLSIPGRVLPGCDGRQIRPV
;
A
#
# COMPACT_ATOMS: atom_id res chain seq x y z
N MET A 1 -51.94 -21.40 66.79
CA MET A 1 -52.98 -22.41 66.52
C MET A 1 -54.10 -21.69 65.80
N VAL A 2 -54.07 -21.76 64.46
CA VAL A 2 -55.03 -22.56 63.66
C VAL A 2 -56.29 -21.71 63.44
N ALA A 3 -56.75 -21.34 62.25
CA ALA A 3 -56.45 -21.69 60.86
C ALA A 3 -57.05 -20.53 60.00
N GLU A 4 -56.59 -20.14 58.81
CA GLU A 4 -56.04 -20.95 57.72
C GLU A 4 -57.10 -21.88 57.11
N ASP A 5 -58.29 -21.35 56.76
CA ASP A 5 -59.28 -22.15 56.01
C ASP A 5 -60.36 -21.36 55.23
N GLU A 6 -60.01 -20.20 54.65
CA GLU A 6 -60.92 -19.50 53.72
C GLU A 6 -60.20 -18.98 52.46
N ARG A 7 -58.99 -19.49 52.18
CA ARG A 7 -58.21 -19.11 50.99
C ARG A 7 -57.96 -20.25 49.99
N VAL A 8 -58.71 -21.36 50.08
CA VAL A 8 -58.54 -22.53 49.21
C VAL A 8 -59.90 -23.04 48.74
N ALA A 9 -60.59 -22.26 47.89
CA ALA A 9 -61.76 -22.74 47.14
C ALA A 9 -62.14 -21.89 45.91
N GLU A 10 -61.28 -20.98 45.46
CA GLU A 10 -61.44 -20.31 44.15
C GLU A 10 -60.26 -20.59 43.20
N GLU A 11 -59.35 -21.49 43.59
CA GLU A 11 -58.38 -22.15 42.71
C GLU A 11 -58.95 -23.50 42.28
N GLU A 12 -59.63 -23.52 41.13
CA GLU A 12 -59.47 -24.50 40.04
C GLU A 12 -60.71 -24.49 39.15
N HIS A 13 -60.47 -24.17 37.88
CA HIS A 13 -61.22 -24.70 36.73
C HIS A 13 -62.38 -23.88 36.12
N SER A 14 -62.03 -22.75 35.51
CA SER A 14 -62.53 -22.31 34.18
C SER A 14 -61.64 -21.17 33.67
N LEU A 15 -60.42 -21.44 33.18
CA LEU A 15 -60.08 -21.76 31.79
C LEU A 15 -60.96 -21.04 30.74
N GLU A 16 -60.25 -20.28 29.89
CA GLU A 16 -60.68 -19.59 28.67
C GLU A 16 -61.34 -18.21 28.82
N ALA A 17 -60.49 -17.16 28.90
CA ALA A 17 -60.48 -16.02 27.96
C ALA A 17 -59.80 -14.80 28.59
N SER A 18 -58.47 -14.73 28.52
CA SER A 18 -57.75 -13.47 28.68
C SER A 18 -56.69 -13.35 27.60
N SER A 19 -56.85 -12.32 26.78
CA SER A 19 -55.99 -11.88 25.69
C SER A 19 -54.52 -11.82 26.11
N PRO A 20 -53.55 -12.22 25.27
CA PRO A 20 -52.15 -12.19 25.65
C PRO A 20 -51.65 -10.74 25.70
N CYS A 21 -51.26 -10.30 26.90
CA CYS A 21 -50.46 -9.11 27.10
C CYS A 21 -49.11 -9.34 26.41
N THR A 22 -48.79 -8.45 25.48
CA THR A 22 -47.78 -8.60 24.45
C THR A 22 -46.37 -8.82 25.03
N VAL A 23 -45.71 -9.87 24.54
CA VAL A 23 -44.33 -10.31 24.78
C VAL A 23 -43.27 -9.29 24.31
N SER A 24 -43.64 -8.02 24.08
CA SER A 24 -42.81 -7.01 23.43
C SER A 24 -41.78 -6.35 24.33
N GLU A 25 -41.98 -6.28 25.65
CA GLU A 25 -41.11 -5.45 26.52
C GLU A 25 -39.95 -6.22 27.19
N PHE A 26 -39.96 -7.56 27.19
CA PHE A 26 -38.86 -8.36 27.75
C PHE A 26 -37.84 -8.84 26.72
N GLN A 27 -38.07 -8.62 25.42
CA GLN A 27 -37.10 -8.97 24.36
C GLN A 27 -36.12 -7.85 24.00
N GLU A 28 -36.25 -6.64 24.56
CA GLU A 28 -35.43 -5.51 24.15
C GLU A 28 -34.04 -5.47 24.80
N GLN A 29 -33.79 -6.23 25.88
CA GLN A 29 -32.49 -6.27 26.57
C GLN A 29 -31.61 -7.49 26.24
N THR A 30 -32.04 -8.38 25.34
CA THR A 30 -31.24 -9.56 24.94
C THR A 30 -30.95 -9.61 23.44
N LYS A 31 -30.82 -8.44 22.79
CA LYS A 31 -30.05 -8.33 21.54
C LYS A 31 -28.64 -7.86 21.89
N VAL A 32 -27.88 -8.73 22.55
CA VAL A 32 -26.43 -8.75 22.32
C VAL A 32 -26.30 -9.04 20.84
N SER A 33 -26.00 -8.00 20.05
CA SER A 33 -25.74 -8.10 18.63
C SER A 33 -24.66 -9.16 18.44
N GLN A 34 -25.06 -10.37 18.03
CA GLN A 34 -24.14 -11.33 17.46
C GLN A 34 -23.67 -10.72 16.14
N LYS A 35 -22.64 -9.87 16.21
CA LYS A 35 -21.90 -9.41 15.04
C LYS A 35 -21.42 -10.65 14.31
N GLY A 36 -21.88 -10.81 13.06
CA GLY A 36 -21.31 -11.82 12.17
C GLY A 36 -19.82 -11.57 11.97
N PRO A 37 -19.04 -12.57 11.52
CA PRO A 37 -17.58 -12.46 11.36
C PRO A 37 -17.11 -11.31 10.45
N PHE A 38 -18.02 -10.70 9.68
CA PHE A 38 -17.76 -9.61 8.74
C PHE A 38 -18.18 -8.21 9.23
N ASP A 39 -18.83 -8.06 10.38
CA ASP A 39 -19.30 -6.76 10.91
C ASP A 39 -18.27 -6.08 11.85
N LEU A 40 -17.06 -6.63 11.89
CA LEU A 40 -15.94 -6.15 12.71
C LEU A 40 -14.96 -5.28 11.90
N SER A 41 -15.03 -5.21 10.56
CA SER A 41 -14.02 -4.51 9.76
C SER A 41 -14.02 -2.98 9.92
N ASP A 42 -15.14 -2.40 10.34
CA ASP A 42 -15.33 -0.95 10.42
C ASP A 42 -15.89 -0.49 11.79
N ASP A 43 -15.65 -1.25 12.86
CA ASP A 43 -15.99 -0.77 14.21
C ASP A 43 -15.01 0.36 14.62
N PRO A 44 -15.46 1.62 14.69
CA PRO A 44 -14.58 2.75 14.96
C PRO A 44 -13.91 2.66 16.34
N ASP A 45 -14.49 1.91 17.28
CA ASP A 45 -13.97 1.76 18.64
C ASP A 45 -12.76 0.82 18.73
N MET A 46 -12.49 0.02 17.67
CA MET A 46 -11.30 -0.84 17.61
C MET A 46 -10.03 -0.13 17.12
N PHE A 47 -10.18 1.07 16.54
CA PHE A 47 -9.06 1.83 16.01
C PHE A 47 -8.60 2.90 17.02
N PRO A 48 -7.31 2.89 17.41
CA PRO A 48 -6.79 3.82 18.41
C PRO A 48 -6.72 5.28 17.91
N GLU A 49 -6.85 5.52 16.60
CA GLU A 49 -6.90 6.84 15.94
C GLU A 49 -5.79 7.83 16.37
N GLY A 50 -4.64 7.29 16.81
CA GLY A 50 -3.52 8.09 17.30
C GLY A 50 -2.62 7.37 18.32
N GLY A 51 -1.81 8.16 19.02
CA GLY A 51 -0.80 7.70 19.97
C GLY A 51 0.57 7.43 19.33
N TRP A 52 1.61 7.38 20.15
CA TRP A 52 3.00 7.18 19.69
C TRP A 52 3.15 5.93 18.81
N ALA A 53 2.48 4.84 19.19
CA ALA A 53 2.54 3.58 18.44
C ALA A 53 1.89 3.69 17.05
N ALA A 54 0.83 4.49 16.88
CA ALA A 54 0.21 4.70 15.56
C ALA A 54 1.08 5.60 14.68
N TYR A 55 1.58 6.70 15.24
CA TYR A 55 2.45 7.63 14.51
C TYR A 55 3.83 7.03 14.18
N SER A 56 4.35 6.13 15.01
CA SER A 56 5.57 5.39 14.68
C SER A 56 5.38 4.50 13.45
N VAL A 57 4.17 3.94 13.24
CA VAL A 57 3.87 3.15 12.03
C VAL A 57 3.78 4.05 10.80
N VAL A 58 3.17 5.24 10.92
CA VAL A 58 3.15 6.22 9.82
C VAL A 58 4.58 6.64 9.45
N LEU A 59 5.43 6.91 10.44
CA LEU A 59 6.84 7.23 10.23
C LEU A 59 7.61 6.04 9.63
N GLY A 60 7.32 4.82 10.08
CA GLY A 60 7.88 3.61 9.51
C GLY A 60 7.51 3.44 8.05
N SER A 61 6.25 3.63 7.70
CA SER A 61 5.79 3.60 6.30
C SER A 61 6.35 4.77 5.49
N PHE A 62 6.61 5.95 6.08
CA PHE A 62 7.32 7.04 5.40
C PHE A 62 8.71 6.61 4.93
N PHE A 63 9.53 6.06 5.84
CA PHE A 63 10.86 5.55 5.48
C PHE A 63 10.78 4.33 4.54
N GLY A 64 9.77 3.49 4.73
CA GLY A 64 9.44 2.38 3.86
C GLY A 64 9.19 2.84 2.41
N PHE A 65 8.25 3.76 2.20
CA PHE A 65 7.93 4.31 0.89
C PHE A 65 9.08 5.12 0.29
N TYR A 66 9.90 5.78 1.11
CA TYR A 66 11.13 6.41 0.64
C TYR A 66 12.03 5.37 -0.05
N GLY A 67 12.44 4.31 0.66
CA GLY A 67 13.36 3.33 0.10
C GLY A 67 12.74 2.48 -1.02
N LEU A 68 11.43 2.32 -0.99
CA LEU A 68 10.66 1.54 -1.96
C LEU A 68 10.44 2.28 -3.29
N LEU A 69 10.03 3.54 -3.23
CA LEU A 69 9.61 4.32 -4.40
C LEU A 69 10.68 5.29 -4.92
N ALA A 70 11.81 5.47 -4.22
CA ALA A 70 12.87 6.38 -4.64
C ALA A 70 13.35 6.10 -6.08
N PHE A 71 13.69 4.84 -6.39
CA PHE A 71 14.13 4.44 -7.72
C PHE A 71 13.00 4.53 -8.76
N THR A 72 11.79 4.11 -8.41
CA THR A 72 10.62 4.21 -9.29
C THR A 72 10.31 5.66 -9.66
N ASN A 73 10.44 6.58 -8.70
CA ASN A 73 10.20 8.01 -8.90
C ASN A 73 11.34 8.71 -9.68
N ALA A 74 12.55 8.14 -9.64
CA ALA A 74 13.73 8.62 -10.37
C ALA A 74 14.03 7.83 -11.67
N SER A 75 13.11 6.99 -12.12
CA SER A 75 13.29 6.08 -13.26
C SER A 75 13.69 6.79 -14.56
N GLY A 76 13.10 7.95 -14.87
CA GLY A 76 13.41 8.71 -16.08
C GLY A 76 14.88 9.18 -16.16
N VAL A 77 15.49 9.52 -15.02
CA VAL A 77 16.92 9.90 -14.95
C VAL A 77 17.81 8.70 -15.26
N LEU A 78 17.49 7.55 -14.66
CA LEU A 78 18.19 6.29 -14.90
C LEU A 78 18.03 5.82 -16.35
N GLN A 79 16.83 5.94 -16.92
CA GLN A 79 16.55 5.57 -18.30
C GLN A 79 17.40 6.36 -19.28
N ASN A 80 17.45 7.69 -19.13
CA ASN A 80 18.27 8.54 -19.99
C ASN A 80 19.75 8.22 -19.84
N TYR A 81 20.26 8.09 -18.62
CA TYR A 81 21.67 7.76 -18.40
C TYR A 81 22.05 6.39 -18.99
N ILE A 82 21.23 5.36 -18.78
CA ILE A 82 21.47 4.01 -19.32
C ILE A 82 21.50 4.04 -20.84
N LYS A 83 20.58 4.77 -21.46
CA LYS A 83 20.54 4.95 -22.92
C LYS A 83 21.82 5.60 -23.45
N ASP A 84 22.24 6.69 -22.83
CA ASP A 84 23.31 7.53 -23.36
C ASP A 84 24.71 6.97 -23.07
N HIS A 85 24.88 6.15 -22.03
CA HIS A 85 26.21 5.70 -21.57
C HIS A 85 26.43 4.18 -21.59
N ILE A 86 25.39 3.35 -21.52
CA ILE A 86 25.54 1.89 -21.34
C ILE A 86 24.98 1.12 -22.54
N LEU A 87 23.75 1.46 -22.94
CA LEU A 87 23.00 0.78 -24.00
C LEU A 87 22.92 1.65 -25.26
N THR A 88 24.05 2.21 -25.70
CA THR A 88 24.17 3.25 -26.74
C THR A 88 23.71 2.86 -28.16
N GLY A 89 23.24 1.63 -28.36
CA GLY A 89 22.67 1.16 -29.63
C GLY A 89 21.18 0.78 -29.57
N TYR A 90 20.51 0.95 -28.42
CA TYR A 90 19.11 0.58 -28.24
C TYR A 90 18.17 1.78 -28.35
N ASP A 91 16.99 1.56 -28.92
CA ASP A 91 15.95 2.57 -28.96
C ASP A 91 15.42 2.89 -27.55
N SER A 92 14.92 4.12 -27.38
CA SER A 92 14.37 4.61 -26.11
C SER A 92 13.19 3.77 -25.63
N SER A 93 12.38 3.24 -26.57
CA SER A 93 11.27 2.33 -26.27
C SER A 93 11.75 1.00 -25.69
N THR A 94 12.82 0.43 -26.25
CA THR A 94 13.39 -0.84 -25.80
C THR A 94 13.93 -0.73 -24.38
N ILE A 95 14.59 0.37 -24.03
CA ILE A 95 15.08 0.62 -22.67
C ILE A 95 13.91 0.91 -21.72
N GLY A 96 12.87 1.61 -22.19
CA GLY A 96 11.66 1.87 -21.42
C GLY A 96 10.99 0.61 -20.87
N TRP A 97 11.08 -0.53 -21.59
CA TRP A 97 10.54 -1.81 -21.12
C TRP A 97 11.10 -2.25 -19.77
N ILE A 98 12.36 -1.94 -19.44
CA ILE A 98 12.96 -2.29 -18.15
C ILE A 98 12.15 -1.69 -17.00
N PHE A 99 11.84 -0.39 -17.10
CA PHE A 99 11.12 0.37 -16.07
C PHE A 99 9.63 0.06 -16.08
N SER A 100 9.04 -0.17 -17.26
CA SER A 100 7.65 -0.61 -17.39
C SER A 100 7.42 -1.99 -16.77
N ILE A 101 8.34 -2.94 -16.97
CA ILE A 101 8.29 -4.26 -16.33
C ILE A 101 8.41 -4.12 -14.80
N ASN A 102 9.30 -3.25 -14.30
CA ASN A 102 9.40 -2.97 -12.86
C ASN A 102 8.06 -2.49 -12.28
N SER A 103 7.43 -1.50 -12.92
CA SER A 103 6.12 -0.98 -12.50
C SER A 103 5.02 -2.04 -12.61
N PHE A 104 5.01 -2.84 -13.68
CA PHE A 104 4.03 -3.91 -13.88
C PHE A 104 4.16 -5.00 -12.81
N VAL A 105 5.37 -5.51 -12.57
CA VAL A 105 5.62 -6.54 -11.56
C VAL A 105 5.36 -5.97 -10.15
N GLY A 106 5.77 -4.74 -9.90
CA GLY A 106 5.61 -4.07 -8.61
C GLY A 106 4.15 -3.80 -8.24
N PHE A 107 3.42 -3.07 -9.09
CA PHE A 107 2.02 -2.72 -8.81
C PHE A 107 1.05 -3.84 -9.19
N GLY A 108 1.30 -4.59 -10.27
CA GLY A 108 0.48 -5.76 -10.61
C GLY A 108 0.66 -6.90 -9.61
N GLY A 109 1.87 -7.08 -9.08
CA GLY A 109 2.16 -8.06 -8.04
C GLY A 109 1.46 -7.79 -6.72
N THR A 110 0.93 -6.59 -6.47
CA THR A 110 0.19 -6.32 -5.23
C THR A 110 -1.10 -7.13 -5.13
N LEU A 111 -1.64 -7.58 -6.27
CA LEU A 111 -2.78 -8.49 -6.32
C LEU A 111 -2.47 -9.82 -5.60
N VAL A 112 -1.22 -10.28 -5.71
CA VAL A 112 -0.74 -11.50 -5.05
C VAL A 112 -0.25 -11.18 -3.63
N SER A 113 0.42 -10.05 -3.45
CA SER A 113 0.99 -9.67 -2.15
C SER A 113 -0.09 -9.31 -1.12
N GLY A 114 -1.27 -8.85 -1.54
CA GLY A 114 -2.37 -8.48 -0.66
C GLY A 114 -2.82 -9.67 0.22
N PRO A 115 -3.27 -10.78 -0.38
CA PRO A 115 -3.59 -12.00 0.36
C PRO A 115 -2.43 -12.51 1.22
N ILE A 116 -1.19 -12.39 0.74
CA ILE A 116 0.01 -12.77 1.51
C ILE A 116 0.14 -11.90 2.78
N PHE A 117 -0.05 -10.59 2.67
CA PHE A 117 -0.04 -9.66 3.79
C PHE A 117 -1.18 -9.97 4.78
N ASP A 118 -2.39 -10.19 4.28
CA ASP A 118 -3.57 -10.54 5.08
C ASP A 118 -3.44 -11.90 5.78
N ARG A 119 -2.45 -12.72 5.40
CA ARG A 119 -2.21 -14.10 5.87
C ARG A 119 -1.00 -14.29 6.75
N ILE A 120 0.10 -13.61 6.43
CA ILE A 120 1.40 -13.78 7.09
C ILE A 120 1.71 -12.56 7.96
N GLY A 121 0.96 -11.47 7.79
CA GLY A 121 1.20 -10.18 8.45
C GLY A 121 2.31 -9.38 7.77
N ALA A 122 2.57 -8.17 8.28
CA ALA A 122 3.46 -7.22 7.62
C ALA A 122 4.94 -7.65 7.52
N LYS A 123 5.48 -8.27 8.57
CA LYS A 123 6.95 -8.37 8.76
C LYS A 123 7.63 -9.30 7.75
N ILE A 124 7.11 -10.50 7.54
CA ILE A 124 7.75 -11.50 6.67
C ILE A 124 7.78 -11.02 5.21
N PRO A 125 6.67 -10.54 4.61
CA PRO A 125 6.67 -10.02 3.24
C PRO A 125 7.61 -8.83 3.08
N ILE A 126 7.66 -7.90 4.05
CA ILE A 126 8.61 -6.78 4.01
C ILE A 126 10.05 -7.30 4.04
N ALA A 127 10.39 -8.24 4.92
CA ALA A 127 11.76 -8.76 5.02
C ALA A 127 12.21 -9.42 3.70
N VAL A 128 11.36 -10.26 3.11
CA VAL A 128 11.63 -10.90 1.81
C VAL A 128 11.71 -9.84 0.71
N GLY A 129 10.80 -8.87 0.71
CA GLY A 129 10.78 -7.79 -0.27
C GLY A 129 12.04 -6.93 -0.24
N ILE A 130 12.54 -6.58 0.95
CA ILE A 130 13.81 -5.86 1.12
C ILE A 130 14.98 -6.63 0.50
N VAL A 131 15.05 -7.94 0.72
CA VAL A 131 16.10 -8.79 0.12
C VAL A 131 16.02 -8.75 -1.40
N PHE A 132 14.84 -8.94 -1.98
CA PHE A 132 14.64 -8.89 -3.44
C PHE A 132 14.96 -7.53 -4.03
N THR A 133 14.52 -6.43 -3.39
CA THR A 133 14.88 -5.06 -3.81
C THR A 133 16.38 -4.85 -3.79
N MET A 134 17.07 -5.26 -2.72
CA MET A 134 18.52 -5.08 -2.61
C MET A 134 19.30 -5.92 -3.60
N VAL A 135 18.94 -7.19 -3.77
CA VAL A 135 19.55 -8.05 -4.78
C VAL A 135 19.34 -7.46 -6.17
N GLY A 136 18.12 -6.99 -6.48
CA GLY A 136 17.81 -6.34 -7.74
C GLY A 136 18.66 -5.09 -7.99
N LEU A 137 18.77 -4.18 -7.03
CA LEU A 137 19.57 -2.96 -7.16
C LEU A 137 21.08 -3.23 -7.21
N MET A 138 21.58 -4.18 -6.43
CA MET A 138 23.00 -4.55 -6.45
C MET A 138 23.38 -5.23 -7.76
N CYS A 139 22.53 -6.11 -8.30
CA CYS A 139 22.71 -6.70 -9.63
C CYS A 139 22.59 -5.66 -10.75
N MET A 140 21.68 -4.68 -10.61
CA MET A 140 21.58 -3.56 -11.55
C MET A 140 22.90 -2.78 -11.62
N SER A 141 23.61 -2.61 -10.50
CA SER A 141 24.88 -1.86 -10.44
C SER A 141 26.01 -2.45 -11.29
N VAL A 142 25.94 -3.73 -11.62
CA VAL A 142 26.95 -4.45 -12.44
C VAL A 142 26.42 -4.88 -13.80
N SER A 143 25.16 -4.55 -14.11
CA SER A 143 24.53 -4.90 -15.38
C SER A 143 25.11 -4.09 -16.53
N THR A 144 25.39 -4.77 -17.65
CA THR A 144 25.89 -4.17 -18.89
C THR A 144 24.99 -4.45 -20.08
N THR A 145 24.12 -5.45 -20.00
CA THR A 145 23.22 -5.86 -21.08
C THR A 145 21.75 -5.71 -20.71
N ILE A 146 20.89 -5.53 -21.72
CA ILE A 146 19.47 -5.25 -21.50
C ILE A 146 18.74 -6.33 -20.67
N TYR A 147 19.00 -7.61 -20.94
CA TYR A 147 18.38 -8.72 -20.20
C TYR A 147 18.79 -8.73 -18.72
N GLN A 148 20.02 -8.32 -18.40
CA GLN A 148 20.47 -8.20 -17.02
C GLN A 148 19.70 -7.09 -16.29
N PHE A 149 19.46 -5.95 -16.93
CA PHE A 149 18.63 -4.88 -16.37
C PHE A 149 17.16 -5.29 -16.18
N ILE A 150 16.59 -6.03 -17.13
CA ILE A 150 15.22 -6.56 -17.02
C ILE A 150 15.13 -7.52 -15.82
N LEU A 151 16.06 -8.46 -15.68
CA LEU A 151 16.01 -9.44 -14.60
C LEU A 151 16.29 -8.82 -13.22
N SER A 152 17.25 -7.91 -13.14
CA SER A 152 17.67 -7.28 -11.88
C SER A 152 16.69 -6.19 -11.42
N TYR A 153 16.48 -5.15 -12.22
CA TYR A 153 15.61 -4.03 -11.85
C TYR A 153 14.15 -4.32 -12.19
N GLY A 154 13.87 -4.80 -13.41
CA GLY A 154 12.50 -5.09 -13.86
C GLY A 154 11.81 -6.13 -12.97
N ILE A 155 12.40 -7.32 -12.83
CA ILE A 155 11.77 -8.45 -12.15
C ILE A 155 12.15 -8.48 -10.67
N ALA A 156 13.43 -8.60 -10.32
CA ALA A 156 13.81 -8.82 -8.92
C ALA A 156 13.44 -7.63 -8.02
N SER A 157 13.77 -6.40 -8.42
CA SER A 157 13.32 -5.22 -7.67
C SER A 157 11.81 -4.99 -7.76
N GLY A 158 11.15 -5.42 -8.84
CA GLY A 158 9.69 -5.37 -8.99
C GLY A 158 8.98 -6.29 -7.99
N ILE A 159 9.47 -7.52 -7.80
CA ILE A 159 8.95 -8.45 -6.77
C ILE A 159 9.13 -7.85 -5.38
N GLY A 160 10.29 -7.25 -5.12
CA GLY A 160 10.55 -6.53 -3.87
C GLY A 160 9.56 -5.39 -3.63
N LEU A 161 9.23 -4.64 -4.70
CA LEU A 161 8.20 -3.60 -4.69
C LEU A 161 6.81 -4.17 -4.32
N ALA A 162 6.37 -5.23 -5.01
CA ALA A 162 5.08 -5.87 -4.78
C ALA A 162 4.91 -6.36 -3.33
N LEU A 163 5.89 -7.12 -2.82
CA LEU A 163 5.82 -7.73 -1.49
C LEU A 163 5.82 -6.70 -0.36
N THR A 164 6.39 -5.52 -0.59
CA THR A 164 6.63 -4.51 0.45
C THR A 164 5.57 -3.42 0.45
N PHE A 165 5.01 -3.07 -0.72
CA PHE A 165 4.06 -1.97 -0.86
C PHE A 165 2.77 -2.19 -0.07
N GLY A 166 2.12 -3.35 -0.26
CA GLY A 166 0.89 -3.71 0.43
C GLY A 166 1.02 -3.64 1.96
N PRO A 167 2.03 -4.29 2.56
CA PRO A 167 2.27 -4.21 4.00
C PRO A 167 2.45 -2.81 4.57
N PHE A 168 3.15 -1.89 3.88
CA PHE A 168 3.31 -0.51 4.37
C PHE A 168 2.00 0.28 4.34
N VAL A 169 1.16 0.08 3.32
CA VAL A 169 -0.18 0.70 3.24
C VAL A 169 -1.14 0.07 4.26
N GLY A 170 -1.18 -1.26 4.31
CA GLY A 170 -2.05 -2.04 5.19
C GLY A 170 -1.75 -1.81 6.66
N SER A 171 -0.46 -1.72 7.02
CA SER A 171 -0.06 -1.42 8.39
C SER A 171 -0.56 -0.06 8.86
N ILE A 172 -0.62 0.97 8.02
CA ILE A 172 -1.25 2.25 8.41
C ILE A 172 -2.76 2.08 8.59
N SER A 173 -3.38 1.34 7.68
CA SER A 173 -4.82 1.08 7.65
C SER A 173 -5.31 0.34 8.90
N HIS A 174 -4.45 -0.46 9.56
CA HIS A 174 -4.79 -1.15 10.82
C HIS A 174 -4.84 -0.23 12.04
N TRP A 175 -4.34 1.01 11.96
CA TRP A 175 -4.29 1.94 13.09
C TRP A 175 -5.23 3.14 12.95
N PHE A 176 -5.65 3.46 11.72
CA PHE A 176 -6.50 4.60 11.42
C PHE A 176 -7.65 4.18 10.49
N LEU A 177 -8.87 4.51 10.86
CA LEU A 177 -10.09 4.37 10.07
C LEU A 177 -10.56 5.76 9.60
N ARG A 178 -10.81 6.69 10.54
CA ARG A 178 -11.29 8.05 10.27
C ARG A 178 -10.22 8.94 9.65
N LYS A 179 -8.96 8.84 10.11
CA LYS A 179 -7.82 9.60 9.55
C LYS A 179 -6.98 8.78 8.57
N ARG A 180 -7.51 7.68 8.04
CA ARG A 180 -6.79 6.72 7.19
C ARG A 180 -6.17 7.39 5.96
N GLY A 181 -6.95 8.20 5.25
CA GLY A 181 -6.48 8.92 4.05
C GLY A 181 -5.31 9.86 4.34
N GLN A 182 -5.38 10.63 5.43
CA GLN A 182 -4.28 11.52 5.86
C GLN A 182 -3.03 10.73 6.24
N ALA A 183 -3.19 9.68 7.04
CA ALA A 183 -2.07 8.87 7.53
C ALA A 183 -1.35 8.16 6.37
N ILE A 184 -2.11 7.58 5.43
CA ILE A 184 -1.56 6.99 4.20
C ILE A 184 -0.86 8.08 3.37
N GLY A 185 -1.50 9.23 3.18
CA GLY A 185 -0.94 10.38 2.47
C GLY A 185 0.43 10.80 3.02
N ILE A 186 0.53 10.98 4.35
CA ILE A 186 1.79 11.31 5.05
C ILE A 186 2.85 10.23 4.81
N GLY A 187 2.47 8.95 4.92
CA GLY A 187 3.37 7.84 4.59
C GLY A 187 3.91 7.96 3.16
N TYR A 188 3.04 8.18 2.17
CA TYR A 188 3.45 8.33 0.78
C TYR A 188 4.39 9.50 0.54
N ILE A 189 4.40 10.57 1.35
CA ILE A 189 5.35 11.68 1.20
C ILE A 189 6.79 11.16 1.13
N GLY A 190 7.13 10.10 1.87
CA GLY A 190 8.47 9.50 1.85
C GLY A 190 8.91 9.11 0.43
N GLY A 191 8.02 8.55 -0.38
CA GLY A 191 8.31 8.23 -1.77
C GLY A 191 8.59 9.46 -2.64
N ALA A 192 7.88 10.57 -2.42
CA ALA A 192 8.16 11.82 -3.12
C ALA A 192 9.54 12.35 -2.74
N VAL A 193 9.87 12.37 -1.44
CA VAL A 193 11.18 12.78 -0.95
C VAL A 193 12.29 11.92 -1.56
N GLY A 194 12.11 10.59 -1.64
CA GLY A 194 13.05 9.70 -2.33
C GLY A 194 13.26 10.04 -3.80
N GLY A 195 12.18 10.43 -4.50
CA GLY A 195 12.21 10.92 -5.87
C GLY A 195 12.92 12.27 -6.04
N LEU A 196 13.02 13.10 -4.98
CA LEU A 196 13.84 14.31 -4.96
C LEU A 196 15.32 13.98 -4.72
N THR A 197 15.59 13.03 -3.81
CA THR A 197 16.95 12.73 -3.37
C THR A 197 17.77 12.04 -4.46
N LEU A 198 17.23 11.04 -5.16
CA LEU A 198 18.03 10.26 -6.12
C LEU A 198 18.51 11.05 -7.35
N PRO A 199 17.70 11.89 -8.02
CA PRO A 199 18.20 12.71 -9.13
C PRO A 199 19.35 13.64 -8.72
N VAL A 200 19.25 14.28 -7.54
CA VAL A 200 20.30 15.15 -7.01
C VAL A 200 21.56 14.36 -6.68
N LEU A 201 21.39 13.17 -6.10
CA LEU A 201 22.48 12.24 -5.80
C LEU A 201 23.19 11.79 -7.08
N PHE A 202 22.44 11.34 -8.10
CA PHE A 202 22.98 10.87 -9.36
C PHE A 202 23.69 11.97 -10.14
N ARG A 203 23.15 13.20 -10.16
CA ARG A 203 23.84 14.35 -10.75
C ARG A 203 25.24 14.56 -10.18
N SER A 204 25.43 14.29 -8.89
CA SER A 204 26.70 14.52 -8.18
C SER A 204 27.65 13.33 -8.25
N LEU A 205 27.12 12.10 -8.22
CA LEU A 205 27.91 10.87 -8.13
C LEU A 205 28.27 10.28 -9.49
N LEU A 206 27.37 10.35 -10.49
CA LEU A 206 27.62 9.74 -11.80
C LEU A 206 28.92 10.25 -12.46
N PRO A 207 29.22 11.57 -12.46
CA PRO A 207 30.46 12.06 -13.05
C PRO A 207 31.73 11.70 -12.26
N LYS A 208 31.61 11.40 -10.96
CA LYS A 208 32.76 11.20 -10.06
C LYS A 208 33.11 9.72 -9.84
N LEU A 209 32.09 8.88 -9.69
CA LEU A 209 32.22 7.48 -9.27
C LEU A 209 31.72 6.50 -10.34
N GLY A 210 31.09 7.00 -11.41
CA GLY A 210 30.45 6.18 -12.43
C GLY A 210 29.15 5.52 -11.98
N PHE A 211 28.56 4.75 -12.88
CA PHE A 211 27.24 4.14 -12.68
C PHE A 211 27.18 3.17 -11.51
N GLY A 212 28.07 2.16 -11.48
CA GLY A 212 27.96 1.07 -10.51
C GLY A 212 28.02 1.53 -9.06
N TRP A 213 29.00 2.37 -8.69
CA TRP A 213 29.10 2.90 -7.34
C TRP A 213 27.96 3.87 -6.99
N SER A 214 27.49 4.67 -7.96
CA SER A 214 26.34 5.56 -7.76
C SER A 214 25.07 4.77 -7.39
N ILE A 215 24.79 3.67 -8.10
CA ILE A 215 23.65 2.80 -7.80
C ILE A 215 23.80 2.13 -6.43
N ARG A 216 25.00 1.65 -6.08
CA ARG A 216 25.26 1.02 -4.76
C ARG A 216 25.02 1.99 -3.61
N ILE A 217 25.53 3.22 -3.70
CA ILE A 217 25.33 4.25 -2.69
C ILE A 217 23.84 4.56 -2.53
N ALA A 218 23.12 4.76 -3.65
CA ALA A 218 21.67 4.97 -3.64
C ALA A 218 20.92 3.77 -3.02
N ALA A 219 21.33 2.54 -3.34
CA ALA A 219 20.75 1.32 -2.78
C ALA A 219 20.99 1.21 -1.27
N PHE A 220 22.16 1.57 -0.74
CA PHE A 220 22.41 1.59 0.70
C PHE A 220 21.58 2.64 1.44
N ILE A 221 21.34 3.81 0.84
CA ILE A 221 20.45 4.83 1.40
C ILE A 221 19.00 4.29 1.45
N CYS A 222 18.56 3.63 0.38
CA CYS A 222 17.24 3.00 0.34
C CYS A 222 17.13 1.85 1.35
N LEU A 223 18.19 1.04 1.52
CA LEU A 223 18.25 -0.02 2.52
C LEU A 223 18.08 0.53 3.94
N PHE A 224 18.81 1.59 4.27
CA PHE A 224 18.73 2.21 5.58
C PHE A 224 17.28 2.65 5.86
N ALA A 225 16.64 3.33 4.90
CA ALA A 225 15.25 3.73 5.03
C ALA A 225 14.30 2.52 5.15
N LEU A 226 14.49 1.47 4.34
CA LEU A 226 13.69 0.25 4.40
C LEU A 226 13.84 -0.50 5.73
N VAL A 227 15.05 -0.56 6.30
CA VAL A 227 15.33 -1.18 7.60
C VAL A 227 14.67 -0.38 8.71
N VAL A 228 14.80 0.95 8.70
CA VAL A 228 14.10 1.82 9.65
C VAL A 228 12.59 1.61 9.54
N GLY A 229 12.05 1.59 8.32
CA GLY A 229 10.63 1.31 8.07
C GLY A 229 10.20 -0.06 8.60
N PHE A 230 10.99 -1.10 8.33
CA PHE A 230 10.76 -2.44 8.83
C PHE A 230 10.74 -2.50 10.37
N LEU A 231 11.65 -1.81 11.05
CA LEU A 231 11.70 -1.79 12.52
C LEU A 231 10.50 -1.05 13.14
N LEU A 232 10.10 0.07 12.54
CA LEU A 232 9.02 0.92 13.04
C LEU A 232 7.61 0.38 12.75
N VAL A 233 7.44 -0.34 11.65
CA VAL A 233 6.14 -0.94 11.31
C VAL A 233 5.71 -1.94 12.38
N ARG A 234 4.45 -1.83 12.79
CA ARG A 234 3.79 -2.74 13.72
C ARG A 234 2.44 -3.12 13.15
N ASP A 235 2.22 -4.42 13.03
CA ASP A 235 0.97 -4.96 12.56
C ASP A 235 0.06 -5.30 13.75
N ARG A 236 -1.24 -4.97 13.64
CA ARG A 236 -2.29 -5.25 14.62
C ARG A 236 -3.22 -6.39 14.16
N ARG A 237 -2.84 -7.12 13.11
CA ARG A 237 -3.65 -8.19 12.50
C ARG A 237 -4.27 -9.19 13.48
N HIS A 238 -3.59 -9.56 14.56
CA HIS A 238 -4.12 -10.48 15.58
C HIS A 238 -5.41 -9.99 16.26
N ILE A 239 -5.65 -8.68 16.27
CA ILE A 239 -6.86 -8.05 16.83
C ILE A 239 -7.95 -7.95 15.75
N LEU A 240 -7.58 -7.63 14.50
CA LEU A 240 -8.54 -7.43 13.40
C LEU A 240 -9.03 -8.75 12.76
N HIS A 241 -8.21 -9.80 12.77
CA HIS A 241 -8.53 -11.10 12.16
C HIS A 241 -8.20 -12.27 13.12
N PRO A 242 -8.96 -12.41 14.23
CA PRO A 242 -8.77 -13.52 15.15
C PRO A 242 -9.08 -14.85 14.46
N GLY A 243 -8.12 -15.79 14.45
CA GLY A 243 -8.33 -17.18 14.00
C GLY A 243 -7.77 -17.57 12.61
N GLN A 244 -7.22 -16.65 11.83
CA GLN A 244 -6.64 -16.96 10.50
C GLN A 244 -5.15 -17.36 10.51
N THR A 245 -4.66 -17.89 11.63
CA THR A 245 -3.22 -18.09 11.88
C THR A 245 -2.69 -19.45 11.39
N HIS A 246 -3.56 -20.42 11.11
CA HIS A 246 -3.16 -21.76 10.65
C HIS A 246 -3.91 -22.16 9.38
N SER A 247 -3.28 -21.99 8.22
CA SER A 247 -3.83 -22.47 6.94
C SER A 247 -2.71 -22.90 6.01
N SER A 248 -2.93 -23.96 5.25
CA SER A 248 -1.94 -24.62 4.39
C SER A 248 -1.60 -23.76 3.16
N ILE A 249 -0.48 -24.03 2.49
CA ILE A 249 -0.07 -23.33 1.25
C ILE A 249 -1.18 -23.42 0.18
N GLY A 250 -1.92 -24.54 0.14
CA GLY A 250 -3.06 -24.71 -0.76
C GLY A 250 -4.18 -23.69 -0.54
N ASP A 251 -4.41 -23.28 0.71
CA ASP A 251 -5.41 -22.27 1.02
C ASP A 251 -5.00 -20.89 0.48
N LEU A 252 -3.69 -20.60 0.43
CA LEU A 252 -3.16 -19.29 -0.01
C LEU A 252 -3.42 -19.11 -1.50
N THR A 253 -3.10 -20.14 -2.29
CA THR A 253 -3.39 -20.18 -3.72
C THR A 253 -4.88 -20.00 -3.98
N MET A 254 -5.74 -20.67 -3.20
CA MET A 254 -7.19 -20.55 -3.32
C MET A 254 -7.69 -19.13 -3.01
N GLN A 255 -7.10 -18.44 -2.03
CA GLN A 255 -7.44 -17.04 -1.74
C GLN A 255 -6.94 -16.08 -2.82
N ILE A 256 -5.75 -16.30 -3.38
CA ILE A 256 -5.27 -15.48 -4.50
C ILE A 256 -6.23 -15.62 -5.69
N ILE A 257 -6.62 -16.84 -6.04
CA ILE A 257 -7.59 -17.09 -7.13
C ILE A 257 -8.94 -16.41 -6.82
N ARG A 258 -9.42 -16.53 -5.59
CA ARG A 258 -10.70 -15.94 -5.16
C ARG A 258 -10.65 -14.41 -5.05
N SER A 259 -9.48 -13.82 -4.79
CA SER A 259 -9.30 -12.36 -4.76
C SER A 259 -9.45 -11.71 -6.13
N ILE A 260 -9.29 -12.49 -7.20
CA ILE A 260 -9.57 -12.06 -8.58
C ILE A 260 -11.06 -12.32 -8.87
N ASP A 261 -11.93 -11.55 -8.21
CA ASP A 261 -13.36 -11.63 -8.45
C ASP A 261 -13.80 -10.62 -9.51
N PHE A 262 -13.98 -11.10 -10.75
CA PHE A 262 -14.51 -10.27 -11.84
C PHE A 262 -15.94 -9.81 -11.62
N THR A 263 -16.67 -10.38 -10.64
CA THR A 263 -18.03 -9.95 -10.27
C THR A 263 -18.05 -8.50 -9.79
N ALA A 264 -16.94 -8.01 -9.20
CA ALA A 264 -16.81 -6.61 -8.78
C ALA A 264 -17.00 -5.63 -9.95
N PHE A 265 -16.56 -6.00 -11.17
CA PHE A 265 -16.72 -5.18 -12.38
C PHE A 265 -18.17 -5.05 -12.87
N ARG A 266 -19.10 -5.82 -12.29
CA ARG A 266 -20.53 -5.67 -12.57
C ARG A 266 -21.10 -4.41 -11.92
N GLN A 267 -20.46 -3.88 -10.87
CA GLN A 267 -20.86 -2.63 -10.23
C GLN A 267 -20.31 -1.44 -11.04
N LYS A 268 -21.21 -0.62 -11.59
CA LYS A 268 -20.85 0.51 -12.46
C LYS A 268 -19.92 1.52 -11.78
N ILE A 269 -20.12 1.79 -10.49
CA ILE A 269 -19.30 2.71 -9.70
C ILE A 269 -17.88 2.18 -9.57
N TYR A 270 -17.72 0.90 -9.22
CA TYR A 270 -16.42 0.24 -9.13
C TYR A 270 -15.69 0.26 -10.48
N THR A 271 -16.36 -0.12 -11.57
CA THR A 271 -15.75 -0.11 -12.91
C THR A 271 -15.36 1.29 -13.37
N CYS A 272 -16.18 2.30 -13.11
CA CYS A 272 -15.85 3.70 -13.40
C CYS A 272 -14.61 4.14 -12.61
N LEU A 273 -14.54 3.82 -11.32
CA LEU A 273 -13.40 4.13 -10.46
C LEU A 273 -12.12 3.43 -10.94
N VAL A 274 -12.18 2.17 -11.33
CA VAL A 274 -11.03 1.44 -11.88
C VAL A 274 -10.56 2.07 -13.20
N LEU A 275 -11.47 2.43 -14.11
CA LEU A 275 -11.13 3.09 -15.37
C LEU A 275 -10.51 4.48 -15.15
N ALA A 276 -11.02 5.24 -14.17
CA ALA A 276 -10.47 6.53 -13.79
C ALA A 276 -9.06 6.39 -13.20
N LEU A 277 -8.84 5.43 -12.31
CA LEU A 277 -7.52 5.13 -11.74
C LEU A 277 -6.53 4.64 -12.81
N LEU A 278 -6.99 3.84 -13.76
CA LEU A 278 -6.19 3.39 -14.90
C LEU A 278 -5.74 4.59 -15.74
N GLY A 279 -6.68 5.46 -16.15
CA GLY A 279 -6.38 6.67 -16.91
C GLY A 279 -5.43 7.61 -16.18
N ASN A 280 -5.63 7.80 -14.87
CA ASN A 280 -4.73 8.57 -14.02
C ASN A 280 -3.32 7.94 -13.95
N GLY A 281 -3.23 6.62 -13.82
CA GLY A 281 -1.95 5.90 -13.82
C GLY A 281 -1.18 6.08 -15.13
N PHE A 282 -1.86 5.99 -16.28
CA PHE A 282 -1.25 6.26 -17.59
C PHE A 282 -0.73 7.70 -17.70
N ALA A 283 -1.55 8.69 -17.35
CA ALA A 283 -1.15 10.09 -17.39
C ALA A 283 0.06 10.34 -16.49
N PHE A 284 0.05 9.82 -15.27
CA PHE A 284 1.13 9.95 -14.31
C PHE A 284 2.45 9.36 -14.83
N LEU A 285 2.43 8.12 -15.34
CA LEU A 285 3.63 7.45 -15.84
C LEU A 285 4.23 8.14 -17.08
N VAL A 286 3.38 8.58 -18.02
CA VAL A 286 3.83 9.29 -19.22
C VAL A 286 4.47 10.62 -18.85
N THR A 287 3.81 11.42 -18.00
CA THR A 287 4.37 12.69 -17.53
C THR A 287 5.69 12.46 -16.81
N GLN A 288 5.76 11.53 -15.86
CA GLN A 288 6.97 11.30 -15.09
C GLN A 288 8.15 10.83 -15.96
N THR A 289 7.91 10.00 -16.98
CA THR A 289 8.96 9.42 -17.82
C THR A 289 9.50 10.41 -18.85
N TYR A 290 8.63 11.13 -19.55
CA TYR A 290 9.02 11.95 -20.71
C TYR A 290 9.31 13.41 -20.37
N LEU A 291 8.96 13.88 -19.17
CA LEU A 291 9.16 15.27 -18.76
C LEU A 291 10.64 15.74 -18.86
N PRO A 292 11.65 14.97 -18.40
CA PRO A 292 13.05 15.39 -18.55
C PRO A 292 13.50 15.43 -20.02
N SER A 293 13.13 14.42 -20.80
CA SER A 293 13.53 14.30 -22.22
C SER A 293 12.88 15.37 -23.09
N TYR A 294 11.64 15.77 -22.77
CA TYR A 294 10.96 16.89 -23.41
C TYR A 294 11.66 18.22 -23.13
N ALA A 295 12.14 18.44 -21.89
CA ALA A 295 12.90 19.65 -21.57
C ALA A 295 14.22 19.73 -22.36
N VAL A 296 14.97 18.63 -22.44
CA VAL A 296 16.22 18.60 -23.22
C VAL A 296 15.97 18.83 -24.72
N PHE A 297 14.89 18.29 -25.27
CA PHE A 297 14.51 18.52 -26.68
C PHE A 297 14.28 20.00 -27.01
N HIS A 298 13.79 20.80 -26.06
CA HIS A 298 13.60 22.25 -26.20
C HIS A 298 14.85 23.08 -25.88
N GLY A 299 16.01 22.45 -25.74
CA GLY A 299 17.30 23.14 -25.55
C GLY A 299 17.62 23.50 -24.10
N TYR A 300 16.90 22.95 -23.12
CA TYR A 300 17.28 23.10 -21.70
C TYR A 300 18.43 22.15 -21.34
N ASN A 301 19.31 22.60 -20.44
CA ASN A 301 20.42 21.79 -19.95
C ASN A 301 19.91 20.58 -19.14
N GLU A 302 20.64 19.46 -19.13
CA GLU A 302 20.28 18.26 -18.34
C GLU A 302 20.03 18.56 -16.86
N SER A 303 20.81 19.49 -16.30
CA SER A 303 20.64 19.96 -14.92
C SER A 303 19.28 20.63 -14.68
N GLN A 304 18.75 21.36 -15.66
CA GLN A 304 17.43 22.00 -15.59
C GLN A 304 16.32 20.95 -15.78
N ALA A 305 16.53 19.97 -16.66
CA ALA A 305 15.60 18.85 -16.84
C ALA A 305 15.43 18.02 -15.56
N TYR A 306 16.50 17.77 -14.81
CA TYR A 306 16.42 17.10 -13.51
C TYR A 306 15.71 17.95 -12.44
N LEU A 307 15.92 19.26 -12.43
CA LEU A 307 15.19 20.17 -11.52
C LEU A 307 13.69 20.17 -11.79
N LEU A 308 13.25 19.98 -13.03
CA LEU A 308 11.83 19.88 -13.36
C LEU A 308 11.17 18.67 -12.70
N LEU A 309 11.87 17.53 -12.64
CA LEU A 309 11.42 16.33 -11.91
C LEU A 309 11.37 16.57 -10.38
N VAL A 310 12.30 17.37 -9.86
CA VAL A 310 12.32 17.78 -8.45
C VAL A 310 11.10 18.65 -8.14
N VAL A 311 10.77 19.63 -8.98
CA VAL A 311 9.57 20.47 -8.81
C VAL A 311 8.30 19.63 -8.89
N PHE A 312 8.21 18.72 -9.87
CA PHE A 312 7.07 17.81 -10.03
C PHE A 312 6.82 16.95 -8.77
N ASN A 313 7.87 16.30 -8.25
CA ASN A 313 7.76 15.50 -7.03
C ASN A 313 7.46 16.36 -5.80
N SER A 314 7.99 17.59 -5.72
CA SER A 314 7.73 18.52 -4.61
C SER A 314 6.26 18.94 -4.57
N LEU A 315 5.67 19.26 -5.73
CA LEU A 315 4.25 19.60 -5.85
C LEU A 315 3.32 18.42 -5.51
N SER A 316 3.81 17.18 -5.61
CA SER A 316 3.04 15.99 -5.21
C SER A 316 2.85 15.86 -3.69
N ILE A 317 3.71 16.50 -2.88
CA ILE A 317 3.66 16.44 -1.41
C ILE A 317 2.34 17.00 -0.87
N PRO A 318 1.94 18.26 -1.15
CA PRO A 318 0.64 18.77 -0.71
C PRO A 318 -0.52 17.97 -1.33
N GLY A 319 -0.37 17.52 -2.58
CA GLY A 319 -1.38 16.68 -3.25
C GLY A 319 -1.67 15.34 -2.54
N ARG A 320 -0.72 14.81 -1.76
CA ARG A 320 -0.89 13.58 -0.98
C ARG A 320 -1.56 13.80 0.37
N VAL A 321 -1.51 15.02 0.92
CA VAL A 321 -2.02 15.34 2.26
C VAL A 321 -3.38 16.00 2.21
N LEU A 322 -3.57 16.97 1.30
CA LEU A 322 -4.76 17.80 1.22
C LEU A 322 -6.08 17.01 1.03
N PRO A 323 -6.15 15.98 0.15
CA PRO A 323 -7.39 15.22 -0.03
C PRO A 323 -7.83 14.47 1.23
N GLY A 324 -6.89 14.12 2.12
CA GLY A 324 -7.21 13.52 3.41
C GLY A 324 -7.66 14.55 4.45
N CYS A 325 -7.21 15.81 4.34
CA CYS A 325 -7.49 16.87 5.31
C CYS A 325 -8.94 17.35 5.32
N ASP A 326 -9.60 17.32 4.16
CA ASP A 326 -10.98 17.77 4.02
C ASP A 326 -11.95 16.70 4.55
N GLY A 327 -11.97 16.55 5.88
CA GLY A 327 -12.77 15.60 6.65
C GLY A 327 -14.28 15.92 6.69
N ARG A 328 -14.85 16.46 5.61
CA ARG A 328 -16.31 16.35 5.42
C ARG A 328 -16.57 14.89 5.11
N GLN A 329 -17.14 14.18 6.08
CA GLN A 329 -17.62 12.81 5.98
C GLN A 329 -18.50 12.65 4.73
N ILE A 330 -17.91 12.36 3.59
CA ILE A 330 -18.61 11.67 2.52
C ILE A 330 -18.66 10.23 3.02
N ARG A 331 -19.73 9.91 3.77
CA ARG A 331 -20.00 8.51 4.11
C ARG A 331 -20.00 7.75 2.78
N PRO A 332 -19.25 6.65 2.64
CA PRO A 332 -19.47 5.78 1.50
C PRO A 332 -20.95 5.38 1.54
N VAL A 333 -21.67 5.72 0.48
CA VAL A 333 -23.06 5.31 0.25
C VAL A 333 -23.06 3.84 -0.14
#